data_AF-A0A2G2M7L7-F1
#
_entry.id   AF-A0A2G2M7L7-F1
#
_cell.length_a   1.000
_cell.length_b   1.000
_cell.length_c   1.000
_cell.angle_alpha   90.00
_cell.angle_beta   90.00
_cell.angle_gamma   90.00
#
_symmetry.space_group_name_H-M   'P 1'
#
loop_
_entity.id
_entity.type
_entity.pdbx_description
1 polymer ?
#
loop_
_entity_poly.entity_id
_entity_poly.type
_entity_poly.pdbx_seq_one_letter_code
_entity_poly.pdbx_strand_id
1 'polypeptide(L)'
;MENRSLEVTLKLLDKILPEIDFLVEHMEKNQGWFNITAFLPHLAENIIAWKLPIWSTFYLDEGQLKTLGMLVLYDIDELKSVTPETAAAFHKKSLLDRLELLDEADDVALPSPEEVTAFLETAEQFECEQYTKQMLIALYAFFTATFNYLSLMTFGKTLCQLVEQAQKDDAEADKALCQAVQIDRTILQLPFVHARILKAQLGNDKYFLEQLANHIKRPILSGKIRYRKLWLTFAILEDEGFLDMPQEKLLDILEELGVYGQKFGVEDVGHLRNRLFEYRKKSSLGKKIF
;
A
#
# COMPACT_ATOMS: atom_id res chain seq x y z
N MET A 1 17.03 22.00 -3.87
CA MET A 1 16.86 20.57 -4.21
C MET A 1 15.51 20.04 -3.75
N GLU A 2 15.09 20.35 -2.52
CA GLU A 2 13.81 19.95 -1.91
C GLU A 2 12.55 20.25 -2.77
N ASN A 3 12.46 21.45 -3.36
CA ASN A 3 11.30 21.84 -4.19
C ASN A 3 11.05 20.94 -5.41
N ARG A 4 12.10 20.35 -6.02
CA ARG A 4 11.95 19.50 -7.21
C ARG A 4 11.50 18.08 -6.87
N SER A 5 11.84 17.58 -5.68
CA SER A 5 11.35 16.28 -5.20
C SER A 5 9.86 16.37 -4.91
N LEU A 6 9.44 17.43 -4.20
CA LEU A 6 8.04 17.69 -3.92
C LEU A 6 7.22 17.81 -5.22
N GLU A 7 7.69 18.57 -6.20
CA GLU A 7 6.99 18.72 -7.50
C GLU A 7 6.71 17.37 -8.18
N VAL A 8 7.69 16.45 -8.18
CA VAL A 8 7.52 15.11 -8.78
C VAL A 8 6.52 14.30 -7.95
N THR A 9 6.61 14.33 -6.62
CA THR A 9 5.64 13.66 -5.74
C THR A 9 4.22 14.20 -5.94
N LEU A 10 4.05 15.50 -6.16
CA LEU A 10 2.73 16.09 -6.42
C LEU A 10 2.16 15.66 -7.78
N LYS A 11 2.99 15.60 -8.83
CA LYS A 11 2.58 15.05 -10.13
C LYS A 11 2.20 13.58 -10.04
N LEU A 12 2.98 12.81 -9.29
CA LEU A 12 2.69 11.39 -9.02
C LEU A 12 1.35 11.24 -8.27
N LEU A 13 1.11 12.07 -7.26
CA LEU A 13 -0.15 12.09 -6.52
C LEU A 13 -1.32 12.44 -7.45
N ASP A 14 -1.21 13.48 -8.26
CA ASP A 14 -2.26 13.88 -9.21
C ASP A 14 -2.68 12.71 -10.13
N LYS A 15 -1.71 11.91 -10.58
CA LYS A 15 -1.94 10.70 -11.39
C LYS A 15 -2.54 9.53 -10.63
N ILE A 16 -2.18 9.34 -9.37
CA ILE A 16 -2.67 8.21 -8.55
C ILE A 16 -4.01 8.51 -7.88
N LEU A 17 -4.38 9.78 -7.69
CA LEU A 17 -5.63 10.16 -7.02
C LEU A 17 -6.91 9.62 -7.69
N PRO A 18 -7.04 9.58 -9.03
CA PRO A 18 -8.14 8.90 -9.70
C PRO A 18 -8.22 7.40 -9.35
N GLU A 19 -7.07 6.71 -9.29
CA GLU A 19 -7.00 5.29 -8.89
C GLU A 19 -7.39 5.09 -7.42
N ILE A 20 -7.02 6.04 -6.56
CA ILE A 20 -7.47 6.07 -5.16
C ILE A 20 -8.98 6.24 -5.07
N ASP A 21 -9.58 7.12 -5.88
CA ASP A 21 -11.03 7.32 -5.92
C ASP A 21 -11.73 6.03 -6.37
N PHE A 22 -11.26 5.43 -7.47
CA PHE A 22 -11.75 4.14 -7.96
C PHE A 22 -11.68 3.06 -6.87
N LEU A 23 -10.52 2.93 -6.21
CA LEU A 23 -10.30 1.97 -5.13
C LEU A 23 -11.28 2.18 -3.97
N VAL A 24 -11.42 3.42 -3.50
CA VAL A 24 -12.30 3.76 -2.38
C VAL A 24 -13.76 3.50 -2.74
N GLU A 25 -14.22 3.92 -3.91
CA GLU A 25 -15.58 3.66 -4.40
C GLU A 25 -15.85 2.16 -4.55
N HIS A 26 -14.88 1.41 -5.08
CA HIS A 26 -15.00 -0.04 -5.21
C HIS A 26 -15.17 -0.69 -3.84
N MET A 27 -14.36 -0.30 -2.87
CA MET A 27 -14.49 -0.80 -1.51
C MET A 27 -15.82 -0.40 -0.88
N GLU A 28 -16.35 0.80 -1.15
CA GLU A 28 -17.67 1.23 -0.69
C GLU A 28 -18.79 0.35 -1.23
N LYS A 29 -18.80 0.10 -2.54
CA LYS A 29 -19.74 -0.81 -3.19
C LYS A 29 -19.66 -2.22 -2.61
N ASN A 30 -18.48 -2.62 -2.13
CA ASN A 30 -18.20 -3.89 -1.48
C ASN A 30 -18.21 -3.81 0.07
N GLN A 31 -19.00 -2.91 0.68
CA GLN A 31 -19.19 -2.82 2.14
C GLN A 31 -17.88 -2.66 2.95
N GLY A 32 -16.90 -1.98 2.37
CA GLY A 32 -15.57 -1.71 2.93
C GLY A 32 -14.52 -2.79 2.67
N TRP A 33 -14.84 -3.81 1.88
CA TRP A 33 -13.92 -4.88 1.52
C TRP A 33 -13.14 -4.55 0.24
N PHE A 34 -11.83 -4.83 0.26
CA PHE A 34 -11.05 -4.86 -0.97
C PHE A 34 -11.25 -6.20 -1.67
N ASN A 35 -12.28 -6.27 -2.52
CA ASN A 35 -12.64 -7.49 -3.23
C ASN A 35 -11.96 -7.51 -4.61
N ILE A 36 -10.83 -8.21 -4.71
CA ILE A 36 -10.02 -8.24 -5.93
C ILE A 36 -10.71 -8.95 -7.08
N THR A 37 -11.45 -10.02 -6.78
CA THR A 37 -12.14 -10.81 -7.81
C THR A 37 -13.31 -10.06 -8.45
N ALA A 38 -13.76 -8.95 -7.85
CA ALA A 38 -14.80 -8.12 -8.41
C ALA A 38 -14.30 -7.21 -9.55
N PHE A 39 -12.99 -6.92 -9.64
CA PHE A 39 -12.42 -6.13 -10.75
C PHE A 39 -11.41 -6.92 -11.60
N LEU A 40 -10.79 -7.96 -11.06
CA LEU A 40 -10.01 -8.94 -11.82
C LEU A 40 -10.60 -10.35 -11.62
N PRO A 41 -11.68 -10.68 -12.36
CA PRO A 41 -12.19 -12.04 -12.42
C PRO A 41 -11.04 -12.99 -12.77
N HIS A 42 -10.97 -14.15 -12.13
CA HIS A 42 -9.90 -15.16 -12.29
C HIS A 42 -8.56 -14.86 -11.62
N LEU A 43 -8.27 -13.66 -11.11
CA LEU A 43 -6.96 -13.43 -10.49
C LEU A 43 -6.70 -14.36 -9.29
N ALA A 44 -7.72 -14.60 -8.45
CA ALA A 44 -7.59 -15.52 -7.33
C ALA A 44 -7.29 -16.96 -7.80
N GLU A 45 -7.95 -17.41 -8.87
CA GLU A 45 -7.73 -18.73 -9.46
C GLU A 45 -6.31 -18.83 -10.04
N ASN A 46 -5.85 -17.76 -10.72
CA ASN A 46 -4.51 -17.67 -11.29
C ASN A 46 -3.43 -17.66 -10.21
N ILE A 47 -3.60 -16.91 -9.12
CA ILE A 47 -2.68 -16.91 -7.97
C ILE A 47 -2.50 -18.33 -7.42
N ILE A 48 -3.61 -19.07 -7.27
CA ILE A 48 -3.60 -20.46 -6.79
C ILE A 48 -2.94 -21.39 -7.81
N ALA A 49 -3.37 -21.32 -9.07
CA ALA A 49 -2.90 -22.20 -10.15
C ALA A 49 -1.39 -22.06 -10.39
N TRP A 50 -0.89 -20.82 -10.36
CA TRP A 50 0.52 -20.50 -10.54
C TRP A 50 1.37 -20.75 -9.28
N LYS A 51 0.75 -21.18 -8.16
CA LYS A 51 1.43 -21.43 -6.87
C LYS A 51 2.30 -20.26 -6.44
N LEU A 52 1.77 -19.06 -6.64
CA LEU A 52 2.48 -17.84 -6.36
C LEU A 52 2.88 -17.76 -4.89
N PRO A 53 4.14 -17.39 -4.57
CA PRO A 53 4.52 -17.07 -3.21
C PRO A 53 3.58 -16.00 -2.62
N ILE A 54 3.19 -16.15 -1.37
CA ILE A 54 2.39 -15.11 -0.70
C ILE A 54 3.20 -13.82 -0.61
N TRP A 55 2.63 -12.70 -1.07
CA TRP A 55 3.30 -11.40 -0.98
C TRP A 55 3.42 -10.87 0.45
N SER A 56 2.67 -11.44 1.41
CA SER A 56 2.80 -11.03 2.82
C SER A 56 4.19 -11.30 3.43
N THR A 57 5.05 -12.08 2.77
CA THR A 57 6.45 -12.21 3.17
C THR A 57 7.23 -10.90 3.03
N PHE A 58 6.84 -10.02 2.08
CA PHE A 58 7.48 -8.70 1.92
C PHE A 58 7.24 -7.79 3.13
N TYR A 59 6.21 -8.04 3.95
CA TYR A 59 5.99 -7.26 5.17
C TYR A 59 6.97 -7.59 6.29
N LEU A 60 7.75 -8.67 6.17
CA LEU A 60 8.78 -9.04 7.16
C LEU A 60 10.01 -8.13 7.11
N ASP A 61 10.21 -7.42 6.00
CA ASP A 61 11.35 -6.54 5.77
C ASP A 61 10.94 -5.34 4.91
N GLU A 62 10.89 -4.16 5.53
CA GLU A 62 10.54 -2.90 4.85
C GLU A 62 11.47 -2.59 3.67
N GLY A 63 12.75 -3.00 3.75
CA GLY A 63 13.70 -2.84 2.65
C GLY A 63 13.36 -3.71 1.45
N GLN A 64 12.91 -4.95 1.67
CA GLN A 64 12.43 -5.82 0.58
C GLN A 64 11.17 -5.27 -0.06
N LEU A 65 10.23 -4.75 0.74
CA LEU A 65 9.02 -4.11 0.22
C LEU A 65 9.34 -2.90 -0.66
N LYS A 66 10.27 -2.03 -0.21
CA LYS A 66 10.74 -0.88 -1.02
C LYS A 66 11.43 -1.32 -2.29
N THR A 67 12.23 -2.40 -2.22
CA THR A 67 12.92 -2.98 -3.39
C THR A 67 11.92 -3.53 -4.40
N LEU A 68 10.85 -4.18 -3.96
CA LEU A 68 9.81 -4.73 -4.83
C LEU A 68 9.18 -3.68 -5.73
N GLY A 69 8.85 -2.50 -5.19
CA GLY A 69 8.33 -1.39 -5.99
C GLY A 69 9.33 -0.83 -7.01
N MET A 70 10.63 -0.99 -6.76
CA MET A 70 11.68 -0.58 -7.69
C MET A 70 11.92 -1.61 -8.79
N LEU A 71 11.68 -2.90 -8.51
CA LEU A 71 11.79 -3.98 -9.49
C LEU A 71 10.73 -3.92 -10.60
N VAL A 72 9.70 -3.07 -10.43
CA VAL A 72 8.75 -2.74 -11.51
C VAL A 72 9.45 -1.98 -12.64
N LEU A 73 10.48 -1.19 -12.32
CA LEU A 73 11.16 -0.30 -13.26
C LEU A 73 12.59 -0.73 -13.61
N TYR A 74 13.25 -1.43 -12.69
CA TYR A 74 14.67 -1.73 -12.79
C TYR A 74 14.93 -3.22 -12.57
N ASP A 75 15.99 -3.72 -13.18
CA ASP A 75 16.45 -5.07 -12.88
C ASP A 75 17.27 -5.12 -11.56
N ILE A 76 17.57 -6.34 -11.09
CA ILE A 76 18.30 -6.56 -9.84
C ILE A 76 19.73 -6.02 -9.91
N ASP A 77 20.36 -6.07 -11.09
CA ASP A 77 21.76 -5.68 -11.25
C ASP A 77 21.91 -4.16 -11.27
N GLU A 78 20.96 -3.44 -11.87
CA GLU A 78 20.80 -1.99 -11.73
C GLU A 78 20.64 -1.60 -10.25
N LEU A 79 19.77 -2.27 -9.50
CA LEU A 79 19.55 -1.96 -8.09
C LEU A 79 20.79 -2.25 -7.22
N LYS A 80 21.54 -3.32 -7.51
CA LYS A 80 22.80 -3.63 -6.83
C LYS A 80 23.92 -2.62 -7.12
N SER A 81 23.85 -1.93 -8.26
CA SER A 81 24.82 -0.90 -8.64
C SER A 81 24.66 0.41 -7.85
N VAL A 82 23.53 0.57 -7.15
CA VAL A 82 23.25 1.75 -6.33
C VAL A 82 24.11 1.71 -5.06
N THR A 83 24.92 2.75 -4.87
CA THR A 83 25.77 2.93 -3.70
C THR A 83 25.20 4.04 -2.81
N PRO A 84 25.63 4.18 -1.55
CA PRO A 84 25.20 5.30 -0.69
C PRO A 84 25.41 6.68 -1.33
N GLU A 85 26.47 6.85 -2.13
CA GLU A 85 26.80 8.09 -2.83
C GLU A 85 25.86 8.37 -4.01
N THR A 86 25.33 7.33 -4.67
CA THR A 86 24.43 7.47 -5.83
C THR A 86 22.95 7.34 -5.47
N ALA A 87 22.61 6.87 -4.26
CA ALA A 87 21.26 6.59 -3.82
C ALA A 87 20.28 7.78 -3.98
N ALA A 88 20.69 9.00 -3.63
CA ALA A 88 19.83 10.17 -3.76
C ALA A 88 19.50 10.52 -5.23
N ALA A 89 20.50 10.39 -6.12
CA ALA A 89 20.30 10.63 -7.56
C ALA A 89 19.45 9.51 -8.18
N PHE A 90 19.69 8.26 -7.77
CA PHE A 90 18.93 7.10 -8.21
C PHE A 90 17.46 7.16 -7.76
N HIS A 91 17.20 7.53 -6.51
CA HIS A 91 15.84 7.73 -6.01
C HIS A 91 15.10 8.83 -6.79
N LYS A 92 15.78 9.91 -7.14
CA LYS A 92 15.19 10.95 -7.99
C LYS A 92 14.89 10.42 -9.40
N LYS A 93 15.81 9.65 -10.00
CA LYS A 93 15.58 9.00 -11.29
C LYS A 93 14.35 8.10 -11.21
N SER A 94 14.24 7.27 -10.16
CA SER A 94 13.10 6.37 -10.01
C SER A 94 11.76 7.06 -9.85
N LEU A 95 11.70 8.21 -9.18
CA LEU A 95 10.47 9.00 -9.13
C LEU A 95 10.07 9.54 -10.52
N LEU A 96 11.04 9.91 -11.35
CA LEU A 96 10.78 10.37 -12.73
C LEU A 96 10.36 9.20 -13.63
N ASP A 97 11.08 8.09 -13.60
CA ASP A 97 10.76 6.90 -14.40
C ASP A 97 9.38 6.32 -14.01
N ARG A 98 8.98 6.42 -12.73
CA ARG A 98 7.60 6.09 -12.29
C ARG A 98 6.55 7.00 -12.93
N LEU A 99 6.85 8.30 -13.00
CA LEU A 99 5.93 9.27 -13.58
C LEU A 99 5.77 9.03 -15.08
N GLU A 100 6.88 8.77 -15.79
CA GLU A 100 6.87 8.41 -17.21
C GLU A 100 6.06 7.13 -17.45
N LEU A 101 6.24 6.09 -16.63
CA LEU A 101 5.45 4.85 -16.72
C LEU A 101 3.94 5.10 -16.55
N LEU A 102 3.55 5.98 -15.62
CA LEU A 102 2.14 6.32 -15.41
C LEU A 102 1.55 7.17 -16.53
N ASP A 103 2.35 8.06 -17.12
CA ASP A 103 1.93 8.82 -18.32
C ASP A 103 1.71 7.89 -19.52
N GLU A 104 2.50 6.83 -19.65
CA GLU A 104 2.30 5.80 -20.68
C GLU A 104 1.14 4.85 -20.36
N ALA A 105 0.87 4.57 -19.08
CA ALA A 105 -0.16 3.63 -18.65
C ALA A 105 -1.59 4.05 -19.06
N ASP A 106 -1.88 5.34 -19.13
CA ASP A 106 -3.18 5.87 -19.58
C ASP A 106 -3.51 5.45 -21.03
N ASP A 107 -2.49 5.16 -21.86
CA ASP A 107 -2.63 4.76 -23.27
C ASP A 107 -2.53 3.24 -23.50
N VAL A 108 -2.20 2.45 -22.46
CA VAL A 108 -2.02 0.99 -22.56
C VAL A 108 -3.29 0.27 -22.12
N ALA A 109 -4.06 -0.22 -23.10
CA ALA A 109 -5.13 -1.17 -22.81
C ALA A 109 -4.54 -2.45 -22.20
N LEU A 110 -5.11 -2.90 -21.06
CA LEU A 110 -4.78 -4.21 -20.52
C LEU A 110 -5.08 -5.28 -21.59
N PRO A 111 -4.15 -6.20 -21.86
CA PRO A 111 -4.38 -7.24 -22.84
C PRO A 111 -5.57 -8.11 -22.41
N SER A 112 -6.41 -8.50 -23.37
CA SER A 112 -7.53 -9.39 -23.10
C SER A 112 -7.03 -10.77 -22.64
N PRO A 113 -7.83 -11.56 -21.89
CA PRO A 113 -7.46 -12.92 -21.51
C PRO A 113 -7.05 -13.79 -22.71
N GLU A 114 -7.68 -13.59 -23.86
CA GLU A 114 -7.36 -14.26 -25.12
C GLU A 114 -6.00 -13.82 -25.68
N GLU A 115 -5.67 -12.53 -25.61
CA GLU A 115 -4.37 -11.99 -26.03
C GLU A 115 -3.23 -12.50 -25.15
N VAL A 116 -3.43 -12.55 -23.83
CA VAL A 116 -2.45 -13.13 -22.89
C VAL A 116 -2.25 -14.61 -23.18
N THR A 117 -3.33 -15.35 -23.44
CA THR A 117 -3.26 -16.78 -23.75
C THR A 117 -2.54 -17.03 -25.08
N ALA A 118 -2.89 -16.28 -26.13
CA ALA A 118 -2.24 -16.36 -27.43
C ALA A 118 -0.75 -16.03 -27.35
N PHE A 119 -0.36 -15.02 -26.54
CA PHE A 119 1.05 -14.71 -26.27
C PHE A 119 1.75 -15.89 -25.56
N LEU A 120 1.17 -16.43 -24.49
CA LEU A 120 1.77 -17.55 -23.74
C LEU A 120 1.90 -18.84 -24.57
N GLU A 121 1.03 -19.04 -25.57
CA GLU A 121 1.08 -20.19 -26.48
C GLU A 121 2.10 -20.04 -27.62
N THR A 122 2.46 -18.80 -27.98
CA THR A 122 3.27 -18.51 -29.17
C THR A 122 4.67 -17.97 -28.87
N ALA A 123 4.86 -17.32 -27.72
CA ALA A 123 6.13 -16.74 -27.33
C ALA A 123 7.15 -17.82 -26.92
N GLU A 124 8.44 -17.49 -27.06
CA GLU A 124 9.49 -18.38 -26.61
C GLU A 124 9.42 -18.54 -25.08
N GLN A 125 9.84 -19.70 -24.56
CA GLN A 125 9.76 -20.01 -23.12
C GLN A 125 10.42 -18.91 -22.26
N PHE A 126 11.55 -18.37 -22.71
CA PHE A 126 12.24 -17.30 -22.01
C PHE A 126 11.44 -15.99 -21.94
N GLU A 127 10.75 -15.62 -23.03
CA GLU A 127 9.91 -14.43 -23.08
C GLU A 127 8.68 -14.57 -22.18
N CYS A 128 8.04 -15.75 -22.20
CA CYS A 128 6.97 -16.10 -21.27
C CYS A 128 7.40 -15.98 -19.81
N GLU A 129 8.60 -16.47 -19.48
CA GLU A 129 9.16 -16.40 -18.13
C GLU A 129 9.43 -14.95 -17.68
N GLN A 130 10.01 -14.11 -18.56
CA GLN A 130 10.26 -12.69 -18.24
C GLN A 130 8.96 -11.89 -18.10
N TYR A 131 8.03 -12.04 -19.03
CA TYR A 131 6.73 -11.37 -18.96
C TYR A 131 5.97 -11.74 -17.70
N THR A 132 5.90 -13.04 -17.39
CA THR A 132 5.25 -13.54 -16.17
C THR A 132 5.92 -12.94 -14.93
N LYS A 133 7.26 -12.92 -14.88
CA LYS A 133 8.00 -12.34 -13.76
C LYS A 133 7.68 -10.85 -13.56
N GLN A 134 7.68 -10.05 -14.62
CA GLN A 134 7.36 -8.61 -14.53
C GLN A 134 5.92 -8.36 -14.08
N MET A 135 4.96 -9.08 -14.66
CA MET A 135 3.56 -9.03 -14.23
C MET A 135 3.40 -9.37 -12.75
N LEU A 136 4.10 -10.39 -12.26
CA LEU A 136 4.06 -10.77 -10.84
C LEU A 136 4.67 -9.72 -9.92
N ILE A 137 5.79 -9.13 -10.32
CA ILE A 137 6.41 -8.03 -9.58
C ILE A 137 5.44 -6.84 -9.51
N ALA A 138 4.81 -6.47 -10.62
CA ALA A 138 3.83 -5.39 -10.67
C ALA A 138 2.61 -5.68 -9.78
N LEU A 139 2.05 -6.89 -9.83
CA LEU A 139 0.94 -7.30 -8.97
C LEU A 139 1.31 -7.25 -7.49
N TYR A 140 2.48 -7.76 -7.11
CA TYR A 140 2.91 -7.72 -5.71
C TYR A 140 3.19 -6.28 -5.25
N ALA A 141 3.84 -5.47 -6.09
CA ALA A 141 4.08 -4.06 -5.78
C ALA A 141 2.76 -3.32 -5.56
N PHE A 142 1.77 -3.53 -6.44
CA PHE A 142 0.43 -2.98 -6.31
C PHE A 142 -0.27 -3.40 -5.02
N PHE A 143 -0.35 -4.71 -4.74
CA PHE A 143 -1.04 -5.21 -3.55
C PHE A 143 -0.38 -4.74 -2.26
N THR A 144 0.93 -4.89 -2.18
CA THR A 144 1.66 -4.55 -0.97
C THR A 144 1.63 -3.05 -0.70
N ALA A 145 1.76 -2.19 -1.73
CA ALA A 145 1.60 -0.74 -1.57
C ALA A 145 0.18 -0.37 -1.13
N THR A 146 -0.83 -0.92 -1.81
CA THR A 146 -2.25 -0.66 -1.50
C THR A 146 -2.58 -1.04 -0.06
N PHE A 147 -2.25 -2.26 0.35
CA PHE A 147 -2.51 -2.72 1.71
C PHE A 147 -1.69 -1.95 2.75
N ASN A 148 -0.45 -1.56 2.43
CA ASN A 148 0.37 -0.76 3.33
C ASN A 148 -0.26 0.61 3.62
N TYR A 149 -0.74 1.32 2.59
CA TYR A 149 -1.43 2.60 2.76
C TYR A 149 -2.80 2.46 3.44
N LEU A 150 -3.55 1.40 3.14
CA LEU A 150 -4.81 1.10 3.84
C LEU A 150 -4.56 0.85 5.33
N SER A 151 -3.47 0.17 5.68
CA SER A 151 -3.06 -0.04 7.07
C SER A 151 -2.69 1.28 7.76
N LEU A 152 -1.91 2.13 7.08
CA LEU A 152 -1.53 3.43 7.61
C LEU A 152 -2.76 4.32 7.85
N MET A 153 -3.70 4.36 6.91
CA MET A 153 -4.96 5.07 7.07
C MET A 153 -5.84 4.51 8.21
N THR A 154 -5.92 3.18 8.35
CA THR A 154 -6.87 2.53 9.26
C THR A 154 -6.35 2.49 10.69
N PHE A 155 -5.07 2.16 10.86
CA PHE A 155 -4.43 1.90 12.15
C PHE A 155 -3.27 2.82 12.46
N GLY A 156 -2.85 3.66 11.51
CA GLY A 156 -1.73 4.56 11.71
C GLY A 156 -0.36 3.87 11.76
N LYS A 157 -0.29 2.66 11.22
CA LYS A 157 0.92 1.86 11.13
C LYS A 157 1.00 1.22 9.76
N THR A 158 2.19 1.16 9.19
CA THR A 158 2.44 0.36 7.99
C THR A 158 2.21 -1.12 8.29
N LEU A 159 1.96 -1.93 7.27
CA LEU A 159 1.86 -3.39 7.47
C LEU A 159 3.19 -3.97 7.96
N CYS A 160 4.32 -3.44 7.49
CA CYS A 160 5.64 -3.80 8.02
C CYS A 160 5.72 -3.56 9.53
N GLN A 161 5.32 -2.37 10.02
CA GLN A 161 5.32 -2.06 11.46
C GLN A 161 4.37 -2.95 12.26
N LEU A 162 3.20 -3.29 11.72
CA LEU A 162 2.26 -4.20 12.39
C LEU A 162 2.81 -5.63 12.45
N VAL A 163 3.41 -6.11 11.36
CA VAL A 163 4.02 -7.45 11.29
C VAL A 163 5.24 -7.53 12.19
N GLU A 164 6.12 -6.54 12.17
CA GLU A 164 7.26 -6.45 13.08
C GLU A 164 6.79 -6.46 14.55
N GLN A 165 5.77 -5.65 14.90
CA GLN A 165 5.20 -5.64 16.24
C GLN A 165 4.56 -6.98 16.60
N ALA A 166 3.91 -7.66 15.66
CA ALA A 166 3.28 -8.97 15.87
C ALA A 166 4.29 -10.10 16.10
N GLN A 167 5.55 -9.93 15.67
CA GLN A 167 6.64 -10.87 15.94
C GLN A 167 7.25 -10.71 17.33
N LYS A 168 6.96 -9.60 18.02
CA LYS A 168 7.42 -9.38 19.39
C LYS A 168 6.60 -10.26 20.36
N ASP A 169 7.20 -10.66 21.47
CA ASP A 169 6.50 -11.38 22.54
C ASP A 169 6.09 -10.39 23.63
N ASP A 170 5.25 -9.41 23.27
CA ASP A 170 4.78 -8.35 24.17
C ASP A 170 3.24 -8.18 24.16
N ALA A 171 2.74 -7.33 25.04
CA ALA A 171 1.31 -7.12 25.24
C ALA A 171 0.57 -6.55 24.01
N GLU A 172 1.28 -5.93 23.06
CA GLU A 172 0.69 -5.33 21.85
C GLU A 172 0.80 -6.25 20.63
N ALA A 173 1.56 -7.34 20.70
CA ALA A 173 1.81 -8.25 19.57
C ALA A 173 0.53 -8.85 18.99
N ASP A 174 -0.33 -9.43 19.83
CA ASP A 174 -1.59 -10.03 19.40
C ASP A 174 -2.54 -9.02 18.74
N LYS A 175 -2.56 -7.80 19.26
CA LYS A 175 -3.35 -6.70 18.70
C LYS A 175 -2.81 -6.28 17.35
N ALA A 176 -1.49 -6.12 17.21
CA ALA A 176 -0.86 -5.78 15.94
C ALA A 176 -1.10 -6.88 14.89
N LEU A 177 -1.03 -8.15 15.28
CA LEU A 177 -1.36 -9.29 14.41
C LEU A 177 -2.80 -9.22 13.91
N CYS A 178 -3.76 -9.01 14.83
CA CYS A 178 -5.17 -8.89 14.46
C CYS A 178 -5.41 -7.72 13.51
N GLN A 179 -4.76 -6.57 13.75
CA GLN A 179 -4.84 -5.41 12.86
C GLN A 179 -4.26 -5.72 11.47
N ALA A 180 -3.10 -6.35 11.40
CA ALA A 180 -2.46 -6.72 10.14
C ALA A 180 -3.35 -7.66 9.31
N VAL A 181 -3.89 -8.70 9.94
CA VAL A 181 -4.80 -9.68 9.32
C VAL A 181 -6.11 -9.05 8.82
N GLN A 182 -6.60 -7.99 9.49
CA GLN A 182 -7.79 -7.27 9.01
C GLN A 182 -7.54 -6.61 7.65
N ILE A 183 -6.32 -6.08 7.43
CA ILE A 183 -5.93 -5.43 6.17
C ILE A 183 -5.65 -6.49 5.10
N ASP A 184 -4.74 -7.43 5.39
CA ASP A 184 -4.28 -8.44 4.45
C ASP A 184 -4.36 -9.84 5.07
N ARG A 185 -5.23 -10.68 4.51
CA ARG A 185 -5.50 -12.03 5.02
C ARG A 185 -4.42 -13.02 4.63
N THR A 186 -3.55 -12.72 3.66
CA THR A 186 -2.45 -13.64 3.33
C THR A 186 -1.43 -13.72 4.47
N ILE A 187 -1.40 -12.73 5.37
CA ILE A 187 -0.59 -12.74 6.60
C ILE A 187 -0.87 -13.96 7.47
N LEU A 188 -2.10 -14.52 7.42
CA LEU A 188 -2.42 -15.76 8.12
C LEU A 188 -1.50 -16.91 7.74
N GLN A 189 -0.93 -16.90 6.53
CA GLN A 189 -0.06 -17.96 6.02
C GLN A 189 1.41 -17.81 6.48
N LEU A 190 1.75 -16.75 7.22
CA LEU A 190 3.11 -16.57 7.73
C LEU A 190 3.42 -17.59 8.84
N PRO A 191 4.64 -18.20 8.87
CA PRO A 191 4.96 -19.26 9.83
C PRO A 191 4.77 -18.87 11.30
N PHE A 192 5.16 -17.64 11.69
CA PHE A 192 5.01 -17.19 13.08
C PHE A 192 3.54 -17.01 13.49
N VAL A 193 2.67 -16.66 12.53
CA VAL A 193 1.23 -16.51 12.75
C VAL A 193 0.59 -17.88 12.96
N HIS A 194 0.94 -18.86 12.14
CA HIS A 194 0.54 -20.25 12.34
C HIS A 194 0.95 -20.77 13.72
N ALA A 195 2.20 -20.53 14.13
CA ALA A 195 2.69 -20.94 15.44
C ALA A 195 1.91 -20.28 16.59
N ARG A 196 1.60 -18.98 16.47
CA ARG A 196 0.79 -18.25 17.47
C ARG A 196 -0.64 -18.78 17.57
N ILE A 197 -1.28 -19.08 16.43
CA ILE A 197 -2.62 -19.66 16.38
C ILE A 197 -2.63 -21.05 17.03
N LEU A 198 -1.66 -21.91 16.70
CA LEU A 198 -1.53 -23.24 17.29
C LEU A 198 -1.34 -23.17 18.81
N LYS A 199 -0.47 -22.27 19.30
CA LYS A 199 -0.28 -22.01 20.73
C LYS A 199 -1.60 -21.60 21.40
N ALA A 200 -2.38 -20.72 20.78
CA ALA A 200 -3.68 -20.30 21.30
C ALA A 200 -4.69 -21.46 21.36
N GLN A 201 -4.75 -22.29 20.33
CA GLN A 201 -5.65 -23.44 20.27
C GLN A 201 -5.32 -24.46 21.35
N LEU A 202 -4.05 -24.84 21.49
CA LEU A 202 -3.60 -25.80 22.50
C LEU A 202 -3.70 -25.24 23.92
N GLY A 203 -3.46 -23.93 24.08
CA GLY A 203 -3.57 -23.22 25.36
C GLY A 203 -4.99 -22.80 25.75
N ASN A 204 -6.00 -23.06 24.90
CA ASN A 204 -7.38 -22.59 25.08
C ASN A 204 -7.48 -21.07 25.31
N ASP A 205 -6.64 -20.29 24.63
CA ASP A 205 -6.63 -18.83 24.65
C ASP A 205 -7.79 -18.30 23.80
N LYS A 206 -9.00 -18.38 24.37
CA LYS A 206 -10.25 -17.98 23.71
C LYS A 206 -10.25 -16.50 23.36
N TYR A 207 -9.64 -15.67 24.20
CA TYR A 207 -9.60 -14.22 24.01
C TYR A 207 -8.89 -13.87 22.70
N PHE A 208 -7.68 -14.39 22.48
CA PHE A 208 -6.96 -14.16 21.22
C PHE A 208 -7.72 -14.69 20.00
N LEU A 209 -8.25 -15.91 20.09
CA LEU A 209 -8.96 -16.54 18.97
C LEU A 209 -10.23 -15.76 18.58
N GLU A 210 -10.98 -15.26 19.55
CA GLU A 210 -12.13 -14.39 19.32
C GLU A 210 -11.72 -13.06 18.69
N GLN A 211 -10.65 -12.44 19.19
CA GLN A 211 -10.13 -11.19 18.63
C GLN A 211 -9.68 -11.36 17.18
N LEU A 212 -8.95 -12.43 16.87
CA LEU A 212 -8.51 -12.75 15.51
C LEU A 212 -9.72 -13.00 14.58
N ALA A 213 -10.67 -13.83 15.02
CA ALA A 213 -11.89 -14.10 14.25
C ALA A 213 -12.72 -12.84 13.99
N ASN A 214 -12.80 -11.94 14.97
CA ASN A 214 -13.47 -10.65 14.83
C ASN A 214 -12.79 -9.75 13.79
N HIS A 215 -11.45 -9.71 13.76
CA HIS A 215 -10.71 -8.91 12.78
C HIS A 215 -10.77 -9.49 11.37
N ILE A 216 -10.75 -10.81 11.22
CA ILE A 216 -10.93 -11.49 9.92
C ILE A 216 -12.28 -11.10 9.29
N LYS A 217 -13.35 -10.98 10.10
CA LYS A 217 -14.70 -10.64 9.67
C LYS A 217 -14.96 -9.15 9.48
N ARG A 218 -14.03 -8.27 9.87
CA ARG A 218 -14.19 -6.82 9.73
C ARG A 218 -13.72 -6.38 8.34
N PRO A 219 -14.47 -5.48 7.67
CA PRO A 219 -13.97 -4.84 6.46
C PRO A 219 -12.75 -3.98 6.78
N ILE A 220 -11.94 -3.71 5.75
CA ILE A 220 -10.78 -2.83 5.86
C ILE A 220 -11.27 -1.41 6.13
N LEU A 221 -12.16 -0.90 5.27
CA LEU A 221 -12.78 0.40 5.46
C LEU A 221 -14.03 0.26 6.32
N SER A 222 -13.93 0.69 7.58
CA SER A 222 -15.12 0.89 8.40
C SER A 222 -15.79 2.23 8.06
N GLY A 223 -17.12 2.31 8.19
CA GLY A 223 -17.88 3.56 7.99
C GLY A 223 -17.48 4.73 8.91
N LYS A 224 -16.56 4.52 9.86
CA LYS A 224 -16.00 5.57 10.73
C LYS A 224 -14.93 6.42 10.03
N ILE A 225 -14.40 5.98 8.88
CA ILE A 225 -13.42 6.72 8.10
C ILE A 225 -14.15 7.66 7.14
N ARG A 226 -14.23 8.96 7.50
CA ARG A 226 -14.99 9.98 6.74
C ARG A 226 -14.20 10.58 5.57
N TYR A 227 -12.92 10.89 5.78
CA TYR A 227 -12.09 11.61 4.79
C TYR A 227 -11.07 10.67 4.14
N ARG A 228 -11.54 9.66 3.40
CA ARG A 228 -10.69 8.55 2.89
C ARG A 228 -9.61 9.02 1.93
N LYS A 229 -10.01 9.74 0.87
CA LYS A 229 -9.09 10.32 -0.11
C LYS A 229 -8.04 11.20 0.56
N LEU A 230 -8.48 12.07 1.47
CA LEU A 230 -7.59 12.94 2.25
C LEU A 230 -6.62 12.13 3.13
N TRP A 231 -7.08 11.10 3.84
CA TRP A 231 -6.20 10.31 4.70
C TRP A 231 -5.22 9.45 3.91
N LEU A 232 -5.59 8.94 2.74
CA LEU A 232 -4.62 8.29 1.84
C LEU A 232 -3.61 9.29 1.30
N THR A 233 -4.03 10.51 0.96
CA THR A 233 -3.10 11.58 0.56
C THR A 233 -2.14 11.92 1.69
N PHE A 234 -2.62 12.04 2.93
CA PHE A 234 -1.76 12.23 4.10
C PHE A 234 -0.80 11.07 4.31
N ALA A 235 -1.25 9.84 4.13
CA ALA A 235 -0.41 8.64 4.26
C ALA A 235 0.75 8.64 3.26
N ILE A 236 0.49 8.99 2.00
CA ILE A 236 1.52 9.10 0.95
C ILE A 236 2.47 10.27 1.26
N LEU A 237 1.94 11.45 1.60
CA LEU A 237 2.77 12.59 1.97
C LEU A 237 3.60 12.34 3.24
N GLU A 238 3.13 11.53 4.18
CA GLU A 238 3.88 11.14 5.38
C GLU A 238 5.03 10.19 5.04
N ASP A 239 4.78 9.20 4.18
CA ASP A 239 5.79 8.24 3.71
C ASP A 239 6.91 8.95 2.92
N GLU A 240 6.54 9.91 2.09
CA GLU A 240 7.47 10.75 1.32
C GLU A 240 8.12 11.88 2.15
N GLY A 241 7.75 12.02 3.43
CA GLY A 241 8.35 13.00 4.35
C GLY A 241 7.91 14.46 4.16
N PHE A 242 6.79 14.69 3.46
CA PHE A 242 6.25 16.01 3.14
C PHE A 242 5.08 16.46 4.02
N LEU A 243 4.49 15.57 4.84
CA LEU A 243 3.32 15.90 5.66
C LEU A 243 3.58 16.97 6.74
N ASP A 244 4.83 17.16 7.17
CA ASP A 244 5.23 18.13 8.21
C ASP A 244 5.57 19.53 7.67
N MET A 245 5.30 19.81 6.39
CA MET A 245 5.51 21.15 5.83
C MET A 245 4.56 22.20 6.45
N PRO A 246 4.82 23.52 6.24
CA PRO A 246 3.94 24.58 6.72
C PRO A 246 2.48 24.35 6.30
N GLN A 247 1.53 24.51 7.24
CA GLN A 247 0.15 24.10 7.04
C GLN A 247 -0.57 24.91 5.95
N GLU A 248 -0.16 26.16 5.76
CA GLU A 248 -0.63 27.02 4.66
C GLU A 248 -0.26 26.40 3.31
N LYS A 249 1.02 26.04 3.14
CA LYS A 249 1.52 25.39 1.92
C LYS A 249 0.88 24.02 1.71
N LEU A 250 0.69 23.25 2.78
CA LEU A 250 0.02 21.96 2.70
C LEU A 250 -1.44 22.14 2.27
N LEU A 251 -2.15 23.15 2.77
CA LEU A 251 -3.52 23.44 2.36
C LEU A 251 -3.60 23.77 0.85
N ASP A 252 -2.71 24.65 0.37
CA ASP A 252 -2.63 25.02 -1.05
C ASP A 252 -2.44 23.79 -1.94
N ILE A 253 -1.54 22.88 -1.54
CA ILE A 253 -1.28 21.62 -2.25
C ILE A 253 -2.52 20.71 -2.27
N LEU A 254 -3.21 20.56 -1.13
CA LEU A 254 -4.40 19.72 -1.06
C LEU A 254 -5.58 20.29 -1.86
N GLU A 255 -5.65 21.62 -1.98
CA GLU A 255 -6.59 22.33 -2.85
C GLU A 255 -6.28 22.11 -4.32
N GLU A 256 -5.01 22.22 -4.71
CA GLU A 256 -4.53 21.96 -6.07
C GLU A 256 -4.82 20.52 -6.50
N LEU A 257 -4.53 19.55 -5.63
CA LEU A 257 -4.83 18.13 -5.82
C LEU A 257 -6.34 17.80 -5.77
N GLY A 258 -7.19 18.77 -5.42
CA GLY A 258 -8.64 18.57 -5.34
C GLY A 258 -9.09 17.57 -4.27
N VAL A 259 -8.30 17.39 -3.20
CA VAL A 259 -8.60 16.46 -2.10
C VAL A 259 -9.13 17.14 -0.85
N TYR A 260 -8.92 18.46 -0.72
CA TYR A 260 -9.38 19.26 0.41
C TYR A 260 -9.57 20.74 0.05
N GLY A 261 -10.00 21.55 1.03
CA GLY A 261 -10.11 23.01 0.93
C GLY A 261 -11.48 23.56 0.54
N GLN A 262 -11.54 24.74 -0.09
CA GLN A 262 -12.79 25.51 -0.24
C GLN A 262 -13.93 24.75 -0.91
N LYS A 263 -13.64 23.91 -1.91
CA LYS A 263 -14.65 23.06 -2.58
C LYS A 263 -15.35 22.09 -1.62
N PHE A 264 -14.73 21.79 -0.49
CA PHE A 264 -15.24 20.93 0.57
C PHE A 264 -15.77 21.72 1.78
N GLY A 265 -16.01 23.03 1.62
CA GLY A 265 -16.52 23.91 2.69
C GLY A 265 -15.47 24.24 3.76
N VAL A 266 -14.19 24.18 3.41
CA VAL A 266 -13.08 24.47 4.32
C VAL A 266 -12.48 25.82 3.96
N GLU A 267 -12.62 26.78 4.87
CA GLU A 267 -12.27 28.18 4.61
C GLU A 267 -10.87 28.55 5.15
N ASP A 268 -10.29 27.74 6.04
CA ASP A 268 -9.03 28.09 6.72
C ASP A 268 -8.13 26.89 7.08
N VAL A 269 -6.89 27.24 7.45
CA VAL A 269 -5.85 26.33 7.96
C VAL A 269 -6.25 25.65 9.29
N GLY A 270 -7.16 26.26 10.07
CA GLY A 270 -7.64 25.71 11.33
C GLY A 270 -8.37 24.38 11.15
N HIS A 271 -9.15 24.26 10.09
CA HIS A 271 -9.82 23.00 9.73
C HIS A 271 -8.81 21.92 9.33
N LEU A 272 -7.79 22.27 8.52
CA LEU A 272 -6.71 21.35 8.17
C LEU A 272 -5.98 20.85 9.41
N ARG A 273 -5.66 21.75 10.35
CA ARG A 273 -5.01 21.37 11.62
C ARG A 273 -5.82 20.34 12.40
N ASN A 274 -7.13 20.48 12.45
CA ASN A 274 -8.01 19.49 13.08
C ASN A 274 -7.97 18.14 12.36
N ARG A 275 -7.94 18.12 11.01
CA ARG A 275 -7.83 16.87 10.23
C ARG A 275 -6.48 16.20 10.42
N LEU A 276 -5.39 16.97 10.42
CA LEU A 276 -4.06 16.46 10.72
C LEU A 276 -3.99 15.89 12.14
N PHE A 277 -4.58 16.56 13.12
CA PHE A 277 -4.65 16.06 14.49
C PHE A 277 -5.42 14.73 14.57
N GLU A 278 -6.58 14.63 13.91
CA GLU A 278 -7.35 13.38 13.85
C GLU A 278 -6.57 12.24 13.17
N TYR A 279 -5.85 12.55 12.09
CA TYR A 279 -4.98 11.61 11.37
C TYR A 279 -3.83 11.14 12.27
N ARG A 280 -3.07 12.07 12.88
CA ARG A 280 -1.92 11.77 13.76
C ARG A 280 -2.31 11.11 15.07
N LYS A 281 -3.53 11.33 15.58
CA LYS A 281 -4.03 10.57 16.74
C LYS A 281 -4.08 9.07 16.44
N LYS A 282 -4.19 8.70 15.16
CA LYS A 282 -4.10 7.32 14.68
C LYS A 282 -2.67 6.98 14.26
N SER A 283 -2.02 7.82 13.45
CA SER A 283 -0.67 7.60 12.92
C SER A 283 0.42 7.58 13.99
N SER A 284 1.24 6.55 13.98
CA SER A 284 2.43 6.41 14.83
C SER A 284 3.70 6.92 14.17
N LEU A 285 3.68 7.22 12.86
CA LEU A 285 4.80 7.81 12.12
C LEU A 285 5.08 9.26 12.58
N GLY A 286 4.04 10.03 12.91
CA GLY A 286 4.14 11.38 13.49
C GLY A 286 4.63 11.47 14.94
N LYS A 287 5.13 10.38 15.55
CA LYS A 287 5.83 10.42 16.86
C LYS A 287 7.34 10.71 16.76
N LYS A 288 7.85 11.13 15.60
CA LYS A 288 9.14 11.82 15.54
C LYS A 288 8.96 13.22 16.12
N ILE A 289 9.05 13.30 17.44
CA ILE A 289 9.30 14.53 18.17
C ILE A 289 10.64 15.06 17.66
N PHE A 290 10.65 16.23 17.00
CA PHE A 290 11.34 17.46 17.42
C PHE A 290 10.98 18.60 16.46
#